data_AF-A0A4R7PE52-F1
#
_entry.id   AF-A0A4R7PE52-F1
#
_cell.length_a   1.000
_cell.length_b   1.000
_cell.length_c   1.000
_cell.angle_alpha   90.00
_cell.angle_beta   90.00
_cell.angle_gamma   90.00
#
_symmetry.space_group_name_H-M   'P 1'
#
loop_
_entity.id
_entity.type
_entity.pdbx_description
1 polymer ?
#
loop_
_entity_poly.entity_id
_entity_poly.type
_entity_poly.pdbx_seq_one_letter_code
_entity_poly.pdbx_strand_id
1 'polypeptide(L)'
;MRLPTIVSLFGYAGLVPFLLGPAWLSMSPATTPDWLDTVWLSYCALVAAFMAGSLWGFMLPACEGAAGKAGLLIAMALMLLTWFATALPLRPALAVLAVTFLLQLAADFWRERALGSVGGYFSLRATLTVGVLIAMSWRYSISA
;
A
#
# COMPACT_ATOMS: atom_id res chain seq x y z
N MET A 1 2.79 -2.82 23.44
CA MET A 1 3.99 -1.95 23.28
C MET A 1 3.67 -0.86 22.27
N ARG A 2 4.12 0.38 22.48
CA ARG A 2 3.98 1.46 21.50
C ARG A 2 5.07 1.29 20.44
N LEU A 3 4.74 1.51 19.16
CA LEU A 3 5.74 1.51 18.10
C LEU A 3 6.80 2.60 18.35
N PRO A 4 8.07 2.37 17.98
CA PRO A 4 9.08 3.42 18.01
C PRO A 4 8.65 4.61 17.16
N THR A 5 8.83 5.84 17.65
CA THR A 5 8.38 7.08 16.99
C THR A 5 8.89 7.20 15.55
N ILE A 6 10.11 6.76 15.28
CA ILE A 6 10.70 6.80 13.94
C ILE A 6 9.92 5.94 12.93
N VAL A 7 9.36 4.81 13.36
CA VAL A 7 8.54 3.92 12.51
C VAL A 7 7.23 4.62 12.14
N SER A 8 6.58 5.25 13.11
CA SER A 8 5.37 6.03 12.86
C SER A 8 5.65 7.24 11.95
N LEU A 9 6.73 7.98 12.22
CA LEU A 9 7.14 9.13 11.42
C LEU A 9 7.35 8.74 9.95
N PHE A 10 8.11 7.68 9.69
CA PHE A 10 8.36 7.22 8.33
C PHE A 10 7.11 6.64 7.66
N GLY A 11 6.27 5.93 8.42
CA GLY A 11 4.97 5.45 7.93
C GLY A 11 4.07 6.59 7.45
N TYR A 12 3.90 7.64 8.27
CA TYR A 12 3.09 8.80 7.91
C TYR A 12 3.74 9.67 6.82
N ALA A 13 5.07 9.81 6.81
CA ALA A 13 5.77 10.49 5.73
C ALA A 13 5.52 9.83 4.37
N GLY A 14 5.34 8.50 4.35
CA GLY A 14 4.95 7.76 3.15
C GLY A 14 3.58 8.14 2.57
N LEU A 15 2.69 8.78 3.33
CA LEU A 15 1.41 9.26 2.79
C LEU A 15 1.53 10.57 2.01
N VAL A 16 2.63 11.31 2.18
CA VAL A 16 2.78 12.63 1.58
C VAL A 16 2.63 12.57 0.05
N PRO A 17 3.33 11.68 -0.68
CA PRO A 17 3.20 11.66 -2.14
C PRO A 17 1.83 11.15 -2.62
N PHE A 18 1.14 10.30 -1.84
CA PHE A 18 -0.23 9.88 -2.15
C PHE A 18 -1.17 11.10 -2.20
N LEU A 19 -1.04 12.02 -1.25
CA LEU A 19 -1.89 13.21 -1.18
C LEU A 19 -1.46 14.31 -2.16
N LEU A 20 -0.16 14.47 -2.41
CA LEU A 20 0.36 15.54 -3.27
C LEU A 20 -0.14 15.45 -4.72
N GLY A 21 -0.20 14.24 -5.30
CA GLY A 21 -0.68 14.06 -6.67
C GLY A 21 -2.10 14.61 -6.92
N PRO A 22 -3.15 14.08 -6.25
CA PRO A 22 -4.50 14.59 -6.41
C PRO A 22 -4.66 16.04 -5.93
N ALA A 23 -3.91 16.48 -4.92
CA ALA A 23 -3.94 17.88 -4.47
C ALA A 23 -3.43 18.84 -5.55
N TRP A 24 -2.29 18.55 -6.18
CA TRP A 24 -1.75 19.38 -7.26
C TRP A 24 -2.74 19.47 -8.42
N LEU A 25 -3.24 18.33 -8.89
CA LEU A 25 -4.21 18.29 -9.99
C LEU A 25 -5.50 19.07 -9.67
N SER A 26 -5.97 19.02 -8.42
CA SER A 26 -7.19 19.73 -8.00
C SER A 26 -6.98 21.23 -7.83
N MET A 27 -5.83 21.65 -7.31
CA MET A 27 -5.57 23.04 -6.93
C MET A 27 -4.93 23.87 -8.03
N SER A 28 -4.18 23.24 -8.94
CA SER A 28 -3.49 23.90 -10.04
C SER A 28 -3.45 23.02 -11.29
N PRO A 29 -4.61 22.68 -11.89
CA PRO A 29 -4.68 21.81 -13.06
C PRO A 29 -3.83 22.33 -14.23
N ALA A 30 -3.79 23.65 -14.44
CA ALA A 30 -3.03 24.29 -15.50
C ALA A 30 -1.49 24.15 -15.38
N THR A 31 -0.97 23.81 -14.19
CA THR A 31 0.47 23.58 -13.97
C THR A 31 0.81 22.10 -13.80
N THR A 32 -0.18 21.22 -13.97
CA THR A 32 0.03 19.78 -13.81
C THR A 32 0.89 19.26 -14.97
N PRO A 33 2.05 18.67 -14.68
CA PRO A 33 2.88 18.11 -15.73
C PRO A 33 2.31 16.78 -16.26
N ASP A 34 2.53 16.49 -17.54
CA ASP A 34 2.04 15.27 -18.20
C ASP A 34 2.59 13.97 -17.57
N TRP A 35 3.74 14.04 -16.89
CA TRP A 35 4.37 12.90 -16.21
C TRP A 35 3.81 12.62 -14.82
N LEU A 36 2.95 13.48 -14.26
CA LEU A 36 2.48 13.36 -12.88
C LEU A 36 1.83 12.00 -12.63
N ASP A 37 0.98 11.55 -13.56
CA ASP A 37 0.27 10.28 -13.43
C ASP A 37 1.21 9.09 -13.40
N THR A 38 2.22 9.08 -14.27
CA THR A 38 3.22 8.01 -14.31
C THR A 38 4.02 7.95 -13.01
N VAL A 39 4.51 9.09 -12.52
CA VAL A 39 5.33 9.14 -11.30
C VAL A 39 4.49 8.79 -10.07
N TRP A 40 3.29 9.34 -9.97
CA TRP A 40 2.39 9.10 -8.86
C TRP A 40 1.94 7.63 -8.81
N LEU A 41 1.54 7.05 -9.95
CA LEU A 41 1.15 5.64 -10.02
C LEU A 41 2.33 4.71 -9.67
N SER A 42 3.53 5.06 -10.17
CA SER A 42 4.75 4.33 -9.84
C SER A 42 5.04 4.36 -8.35
N TYR A 43 4.83 5.50 -7.68
CA TYR A 43 4.96 5.61 -6.23
C TYR A 43 3.96 4.72 -5.48
N CYS A 44 2.68 4.75 -5.87
CA CYS A 44 1.65 3.91 -5.27
C CYS A 44 1.99 2.42 -5.40
N ALA A 45 2.44 2.00 -6.58
CA ALA A 45 2.88 0.63 -6.84
C ALA A 45 4.14 0.28 -6.04
N LEU A 46 5.12 1.17 -5.93
CA LEU A 46 6.32 0.96 -5.14
C LEU A 46 5.98 0.69 -3.67
N VAL A 47 5.08 1.49 -3.09
CA VAL A 47 4.63 1.31 -1.71
C VAL A 47 3.85 0.00 -1.55
N ALA A 48 2.94 -0.33 -2.48
CA ALA A 48 2.23 -1.61 -2.43
C ALA A 48 3.21 -2.81 -2.52
N ALA A 49 4.21 -2.76 -3.40
CA ALA A 49 5.23 -3.81 -3.51
C ALA A 49 6.11 -3.90 -2.25
N PHE A 50 6.51 -2.76 -1.68
CA PHE A 50 7.23 -2.69 -0.40
C PHE A 50 6.44 -3.35 0.73
N MET A 51 5.12 -3.13 0.79
CA MET A 51 4.28 -3.74 1.81
C MET A 51 4.10 -5.25 1.62
N ALA A 52 4.00 -5.72 0.38
CA ALA A 52 4.06 -7.15 0.08
C ALA A 52 5.41 -7.75 0.53
N GLY A 53 6.52 -7.06 0.27
CA GLY A 53 7.85 -7.45 0.77
C GLY A 53 7.95 -7.47 2.30
N SER A 54 7.29 -6.52 2.97
CA SER A 54 7.21 -6.49 4.44
C SER A 54 6.47 -7.71 5.00
N LEU A 55 5.34 -8.08 4.38
CA LEU A 55 4.62 -9.32 4.72
C LEU A 55 5.51 -10.55 4.51
N TRP A 56 6.22 -10.63 3.39
CA TRP A 56 7.19 -11.70 3.13
C TRP A 56 8.23 -11.79 4.25
N GLY A 57 8.80 -10.66 4.67
CA GLY A 57 9.77 -10.58 5.76
C GLY A 57 9.21 -11.06 7.11
N PHE A 58 7.94 -10.76 7.42
CA PHE A 58 7.29 -11.28 8.63
C PHE A 58 7.03 -12.78 8.58
N MET A 59 6.83 -13.34 7.39
CA MET A 59 6.48 -14.76 7.22
C MET A 59 7.72 -15.65 7.17
N LEU A 60 8.87 -15.09 6.78
CA LEU A 60 10.13 -15.83 6.62
C LEU A 60 10.53 -16.62 7.87
N PRO A 61 10.47 -16.10 9.10
CA PRO A 61 10.84 -16.89 10.30
C PRO A 61 9.93 -18.10 10.55
N ALA A 62 8.72 -18.11 9.98
CA ALA A 62 7.73 -19.18 10.14
C ALA A 62 7.60 -20.07 8.89
N CYS A 63 8.49 -19.94 7.90
CA CYS A 63 8.35 -20.52 6.58
C CYS A 63 8.39 -22.06 6.52
N GLU A 64 8.86 -22.72 7.58
CA GLU A 64 8.79 -24.18 7.68
C GLU A 64 7.36 -24.68 7.92
N GLY A 65 6.56 -23.88 8.63
CA GLY A 65 5.16 -24.16 8.93
C GLY A 65 4.20 -23.78 7.80
N ALA A 66 3.02 -24.41 7.78
CA ALA A 66 2.00 -24.15 6.76
C ALA A 66 1.56 -22.68 6.70
N ALA A 67 1.44 -22.01 7.85
CA ALA A 67 1.08 -20.59 7.92
C ALA A 67 2.16 -19.69 7.29
N GLY A 68 3.45 -19.93 7.56
CA GLY A 68 4.52 -19.16 6.93
C GLY A 68 4.55 -19.37 5.42
N LYS A 69 4.43 -20.62 4.93
CA LYS A 69 4.36 -20.92 3.48
C LYS A 69 3.21 -20.20 2.80
N ALA A 70 2.02 -20.24 3.40
CA ALA A 70 0.85 -19.53 2.89
C ALA A 70 1.09 -18.01 2.86
N GLY A 71 1.69 -17.46 3.92
CA GLY A 71 2.01 -16.04 3.99
C GLY A 71 3.03 -15.58 2.95
N LEU A 72 4.06 -16.38 2.66
CA LEU A 72 5.01 -16.11 1.58
C LEU A 72 4.33 -16.13 0.21
N LEU A 73 3.44 -17.10 -0.03
CA LEU A 73 2.66 -17.17 -1.28
C LEU A 73 1.74 -15.95 -1.43
N ILE A 74 1.05 -15.55 -0.35
CA ILE A 74 0.20 -14.35 -0.34
C ILE A 74 1.05 -13.10 -0.65
N ALA A 75 2.22 -12.96 -0.02
CA ALA A 75 3.11 -11.83 -0.29
C ALA A 75 3.54 -11.77 -1.77
N MET A 76 3.90 -12.92 -2.36
CA MET A 76 4.24 -12.99 -3.79
C MET A 76 3.05 -12.64 -4.69
N ALA A 77 1.86 -13.18 -4.39
CA ALA A 77 0.66 -12.87 -5.14
C ALA A 77 0.30 -11.37 -5.09
N LEU A 78 0.43 -10.73 -3.93
CA LEU A 78 0.16 -9.30 -3.76
C LEU A 78 1.20 -8.42 -4.46
N MET A 79 2.47 -8.84 -4.49
CA MET A 79 3.51 -8.16 -5.27
C MET A 79 3.21 -8.27 -6.77
N LEU A 80 2.85 -9.45 -7.27
CA LEU A 80 2.48 -9.64 -8.68
C LEU A 80 1.21 -8.88 -9.06
N LEU A 81 0.22 -8.81 -8.17
CA LEU A 81 -1.00 -8.01 -8.38
C LEU A 81 -0.67 -6.51 -8.46
N THR A 82 0.29 -6.06 -7.65
CA THR A 82 0.80 -4.68 -7.71
C THR A 82 1.47 -4.41 -9.05
N TRP A 83 2.35 -5.30 -9.53
CA TRP A 83 2.98 -5.18 -10.83
C TRP A 83 1.94 -5.18 -11.96
N PHE A 84 0.98 -6.11 -11.93
CA PHE A 84 -0.10 -6.16 -12.90
C PHE A 84 -0.89 -4.84 -12.97
N ALA A 85 -1.15 -4.20 -11.83
CA ALA A 85 -1.85 -2.91 -11.79
C ALA A 85 -1.10 -1.81 -12.57
N THR A 86 0.23 -1.85 -12.63
CA THR A 86 1.03 -0.86 -13.39
C THR A 86 0.92 -1.01 -14.90
N ALA A 87 0.45 -2.16 -15.39
CA ALA A 87 0.20 -2.39 -16.81
C ALA A 87 -1.20 -1.91 -17.26
N LEU A 88 -2.04 -1.45 -16.34
CA LEU A 88 -3.40 -1.02 -16.61
C LEU A 88 -3.47 0.49 -16.89
N PRO A 89 -4.52 0.95 -17.61
CA PRO A 89 -4.88 2.37 -17.63
C PRO A 89 -5.12 2.91 -16.22
N LEU A 90 -5.03 4.22 -16.03
CA LEU A 90 -5.03 4.84 -14.71
C LEU A 90 -6.20 4.40 -13.81
N ARG A 91 -7.45 4.59 -14.23
CA ARG A 91 -8.64 4.25 -13.41
C ARG A 91 -8.66 2.78 -12.96
N PRO A 92 -8.53 1.77 -13.83
CA PRO A 92 -8.45 0.38 -13.39
C PRO A 92 -7.20 0.11 -12.54
N ALA A 93 -6.06 0.74 -12.82
CA ALA A 93 -4.87 0.63 -11.97
C ALA A 93 -5.15 1.12 -10.53
N LEU A 94 -5.83 2.26 -10.36
CA LEU A 94 -6.24 2.78 -9.06
C LEU A 94 -7.14 1.78 -8.31
N ALA A 95 -8.13 1.20 -8.99
CA ALA A 95 -9.04 0.23 -8.39
C ALA A 95 -8.30 -1.04 -7.94
N VAL A 96 -7.43 -1.59 -8.79
CA VAL A 96 -6.65 -2.78 -8.46
C VAL A 96 -5.66 -2.51 -7.33
N LEU A 97 -4.99 -1.36 -7.32
CA LEU A 97 -4.09 -0.98 -6.22
C LEU A 97 -4.86 -0.77 -4.90
N ALA A 98 -6.03 -0.13 -4.93
CA ALA A 98 -6.88 0.04 -3.75
C ALA A 98 -7.28 -1.32 -3.15
N VAL A 99 -7.72 -2.26 -4.00
CA VAL A 99 -7.99 -3.65 -3.60
C VAL A 99 -6.73 -4.32 -3.05
N THR A 100 -5.57 -4.11 -3.67
CA THR A 100 -4.30 -4.66 -3.20
C THR A 100 -3.95 -4.17 -1.79
N PHE A 101 -4.10 -2.88 -1.50
CA PHE A 101 -3.89 -2.34 -0.15
C PHE A 101 -4.87 -2.91 0.89
N LEU A 102 -6.13 -3.14 0.50
CA LEU A 102 -7.13 -3.80 1.36
C LEU A 102 -6.75 -5.26 1.65
N LEU A 103 -6.34 -5.99 0.62
CA LEU A 103 -5.88 -7.38 0.77
C LEU A 103 -4.61 -7.48 1.62
N GLN A 104 -3.69 -6.52 1.48
CA GLN A 104 -2.52 -6.43 2.36
C GLN A 104 -2.91 -6.20 3.82
N LEU A 105 -3.87 -5.32 4.08
CA LEU A 105 -4.37 -5.10 5.45
C LEU A 105 -5.05 -6.37 6.01
N ALA A 106 -5.83 -7.07 5.18
CA ALA A 106 -6.42 -8.35 5.55
C ALA A 106 -5.35 -9.43 5.83
N ALA A 107 -4.28 -9.46 5.03
CA ALA A 107 -3.15 -10.36 5.25
C ALA A 107 -2.38 -10.03 6.54
N ASP A 108 -2.17 -8.74 6.84
CA ASP A 108 -1.56 -8.29 8.10
C ASP A 108 -2.41 -8.70 9.31
N PHE A 109 -3.74 -8.58 9.20
CA PHE A 109 -4.68 -9.01 10.24
C PHE A 109 -4.65 -10.52 10.47
N TRP A 110 -4.68 -11.30 9.39
CA TRP A 110 -4.57 -12.75 9.47
C TRP A 110 -3.22 -13.17 10.07
N ARG A 111 -2.13 -12.55 9.62
CA ARG A 111 -0.78 -12.78 10.16
C ARG A 111 -0.74 -12.58 11.67
N GLU A 112 -1.31 -11.48 12.19
CA GLU A 112 -1.29 -11.23 13.65
C GLU A 112 -1.93 -12.34 14.45
N ARG A 113 -2.99 -12.94 13.92
CA ARG A 113 -3.66 -14.08 14.54
C ARG A 113 -2.87 -15.37 14.41
N ALA A 114 -2.18 -15.57 13.28
CA ALA A 114 -1.44 -16.79 13.00
C ALA A 114 -0.06 -16.86 13.68
N LEU A 115 0.67 -15.74 13.75
CA LEU A 115 2.07 -15.68 14.16
C LEU A 115 2.32 -14.76 15.38
N GLY A 116 1.26 -14.13 15.91
CA GLY A 116 1.35 -13.16 16.99
C GLY A 116 1.45 -11.72 16.51
N SER A 117 1.20 -10.79 17.42
CA SER A 117 1.11 -9.36 17.12
C SER A 117 2.44 -8.63 17.30
N VAL A 118 2.65 -7.62 16.45
CA VAL A 118 3.68 -6.60 16.68
C VAL A 118 2.96 -5.37 17.19
N GLY A 119 3.16 -5.04 18.47
CA GLY A 119 2.38 -4.01 19.15
C GLY A 119 2.30 -2.69 18.38
N GLY A 120 1.08 -2.28 18.01
CA GLY A 120 0.80 -1.03 17.30
C GLY A 120 0.99 -1.07 15.78
N TYR A 121 1.61 -2.12 15.22
CA TYR A 121 1.85 -2.25 13.78
C TYR A 121 0.54 -2.29 12.98
N PHE A 122 -0.41 -3.16 13.34
CA PHE A 122 -1.68 -3.24 12.62
C PHE A 122 -2.49 -1.94 12.69
N SER A 123 -2.52 -1.26 13.84
CA SER A 123 -3.19 0.04 13.97
C SER A 123 -2.59 1.08 13.04
N LEU A 124 -1.25 1.18 12.99
CA LEU A 124 -0.56 2.06 12.05
C LEU A 124 -0.92 1.69 10.61
N ARG A 125 -0.84 0.40 10.25
CA ARG A 125 -1.18 -0.09 8.91
C ARG A 125 -2.61 0.25 8.51
N ALA A 126 -3.57 0.05 9.38
CA ALA A 126 -4.97 0.40 9.13
C ALA A 126 -5.14 1.90 8.87
N THR A 127 -4.54 2.76 9.69
CA THR A 127 -4.60 4.22 9.49
C THR A 127 -3.96 4.64 8.16
N LEU A 128 -2.79 4.09 7.82
CA LEU A 128 -2.12 4.39 6.56
C LEU A 128 -2.93 3.90 5.36
N THR A 129 -3.47 2.68 5.41
CA THR A 129 -4.33 2.14 4.34
C THR A 129 -5.56 3.03 4.14
N VAL A 130 -6.21 3.51 5.20
CA VAL A 130 -7.31 4.47 5.07
C VAL A 130 -6.86 5.75 4.37
N GLY A 131 -5.71 6.32 4.76
CA GLY A 131 -5.13 7.50 4.10
C GLY A 131 -4.88 7.28 2.60
N VAL A 132 -4.31 6.12 2.24
CA VAL A 132 -4.09 5.73 0.84
C VAL A 132 -5.41 5.62 0.08
N LEU A 133 -6.42 4.97 0.65
CA LEU A 133 -7.72 4.80 0.01
C LEU A 133 -8.46 6.14 -0.20
N ILE A 134 -8.34 7.07 0.74
CA ILE A 134 -8.85 8.43 0.59
C ILE A 134 -8.16 9.12 -0.58
N ALA A 135 -6.81 9.07 -0.63
CA ALA A 135 -6.04 9.67 -1.71
C ALA A 135 -6.35 9.07 -3.09
N MET A 136 -6.48 7.73 -3.17
CA MET A 136 -6.86 7.03 -4.40
C MET A 136 -8.27 7.36 -4.85
N SER A 137 -9.23 7.41 -3.91
CA SER A 137 -10.62 7.77 -4.22
C SER A 137 -10.72 9.22 -4.71
N TRP A 138 -9.96 10.13 -4.10
CA TRP A 138 -9.83 11.50 -4.59
C TRP A 138 -9.21 11.54 -5.99
N ARG A 139 -8.07 10.86 -6.23
CA ARG A 139 -7.46 10.79 -7.57
C ARG A 139 -8.42 10.21 -8.60
N TYR A 140 -9.19 9.20 -8.23
CA TYR A 140 -10.17 8.55 -9.11
C TYR A 140 -11.32 9.49 -9.49
N SER A 141 -11.87 10.26 -8.54
CA SER A 141 -12.99 11.17 -8.79
C SER A 141 -12.64 12.35 -9.71
N ILE A 142 -11.37 12.72 -9.78
CA ILE A 142 -10.86 13.81 -10.64
C ILE A 142 -10.11 13.30 -11.88
N SER A 143 -10.02 11.98 -12.07
CA SER A 143 -9.52 11.40 -13.32
C SER A 143 -10.61 11.54 -14.38
N ALA A 144 -10.28 12.01 -15.58
CA ALA A 144 -11.18 11.98 -16.74
C ALA A 144 -11.44 10.55 -17.21
#